data_AF-A0AAW7P8T1-F1
#
_entry.id   AF-A0AAW7P8T1-F1
#
_cell.length_a   1.000
_cell.length_b   1.000
_cell.length_c   1.000
_cell.angle_alpha   90.00
_cell.angle_beta   90.00
_cell.angle_gamma   90.00
#
_symmetry.space_group_name_H-M   'P 1'
#
loop_
_entity.id
_entity.type
_entity.pdbx_description
1 polymer ?
#
loop_
_entity_poly.entity_id
_entity_poly.type
_entity_poly.pdbx_seq_one_letter_code
_entity_poly.pdbx_strand_id
1 'polypeptide(L)'
;MKKKPIYLYILLFFSTVGTLTSAVSTFGASKSFELTDDFAKQLGLTTAQDKADYVTYYEKSAQLNQSPLTFLFVSLILIALLATFYFLFMKQDLLTAHYTYMGQILLSQAFSCYNYFAGRPLLASFSNPSLRQRYLASSSIALLLLTALSLLFLGIVLYKTLRLRKAQARA
;
A
#
# COMPACT_ATOMS: atom_id res chain seq x y z
N MET A 1 -21.85 7.62 28.13
CA MET A 1 -21.83 6.94 26.82
C MET A 1 -20.41 6.93 26.27
N LYS A 2 -19.83 5.76 25.93
CA LYS A 2 -18.52 5.69 25.25
C LYS A 2 -18.65 6.35 23.87
N LYS A 3 -17.89 7.41 23.60
CA LYS A 3 -17.87 8.05 22.26
C LYS A 3 -17.31 7.05 21.25
N LYS A 4 -18.00 6.86 20.12
CA LYS A 4 -17.54 5.99 19.03
C LYS A 4 -16.22 6.53 18.44
N PRO A 5 -15.22 5.68 18.16
CA PRO A 5 -13.94 6.11 17.60
C PRO A 5 -14.05 6.38 16.09
N ILE A 6 -14.83 7.41 15.70
CA ILE A 6 -15.14 7.73 14.29
C ILE A 6 -13.87 7.90 13.45
N TYR A 7 -12.83 8.52 14.00
CA TYR A 7 -11.54 8.66 13.30
C TYR A 7 -10.98 7.29 12.87
N LEU A 8 -11.04 6.27 13.73
CA LEU A 8 -10.48 4.97 13.44
C LEU A 8 -11.27 4.26 12.32
N TYR A 9 -12.59 4.48 12.23
CA TYR A 9 -13.39 3.96 11.12
C TYR A 9 -12.98 4.55 9.77
N ILE A 10 -12.75 5.86 9.72
CA ILE A 10 -12.30 6.56 8.50
C ILE A 10 -10.91 6.05 8.09
N LEU A 11 -9.99 5.98 9.04
CA LEU A 11 -8.64 5.48 8.80
C LEU A 11 -8.64 4.02 8.32
N LEU A 12 -9.46 3.18 8.95
CA LEU A 12 -9.64 1.78 8.55
C LEU A 12 -10.22 1.64 7.15
N PHE A 13 -11.15 2.51 6.74
CA PHE A 13 -11.69 2.49 5.38
C PHE A 13 -10.56 2.67 4.35
N PHE A 14 -9.74 3.71 4.49
CA PHE A 14 -8.62 3.95 3.58
C PHE A 14 -7.58 2.83 3.61
N SER A 15 -7.21 2.35 4.80
CA SER A 15 -6.29 1.21 4.95
C SER A 15 -6.85 -0.06 4.29
N THR A 16 -8.16 -0.30 4.39
CA THR A 16 -8.82 -1.45 3.79
C THR A 16 -8.75 -1.37 2.27
N VAL A 17 -9.07 -0.22 1.68
CA VAL A 17 -8.98 -0.01 0.22
C VAL A 17 -7.55 -0.29 -0.26
N GLY A 18 -6.54 0.33 0.35
CA GLY A 18 -5.14 0.13 -0.06
C GLY A 18 -4.65 -1.32 0.12
N THR A 19 -5.06 -1.97 1.21
CA THR A 19 -4.71 -3.37 1.48
C THR A 19 -5.36 -4.30 0.46
N LEU A 20 -6.63 -4.07 0.10
CA LEU A 20 -7.33 -4.88 -0.89
C LEU A 20 -6.73 -4.70 -2.30
N THR A 21 -6.37 -3.48 -2.69
CA THR A 21 -5.68 -3.23 -3.96
C THR A 21 -4.37 -4.03 -4.03
N SER A 22 -3.59 -4.02 -2.95
CA SER A 22 -2.35 -4.80 -2.84
C SER A 22 -2.64 -6.31 -2.89
N ALA A 23 -3.65 -6.78 -2.15
CA ALA A 23 -4.06 -8.18 -2.13
C ALA A 23 -4.49 -8.69 -3.51
N VAL A 24 -5.23 -7.90 -4.29
CA VAL A 24 -5.59 -8.26 -5.67
C VAL A 24 -4.34 -8.39 -6.54
N SER A 25 -3.38 -7.47 -6.41
CA SER A 25 -2.13 -7.55 -7.18
C SER A 25 -1.25 -8.75 -6.81
N THR A 26 -1.32 -9.21 -5.56
CA THR A 26 -0.46 -10.26 -5.01
C THR A 26 -1.07 -11.66 -5.12
N PHE A 27 -2.36 -11.81 -4.83
CA PHE A 27 -3.04 -13.11 -4.83
C PHE A 27 -3.93 -13.32 -6.05
N GLY A 28 -4.18 -12.26 -6.84
CA GLY A 28 -4.95 -12.35 -8.07
C GLY A 28 -4.24 -13.19 -9.12
N ALA A 29 -5.02 -13.91 -9.93
CA ALA A 29 -4.50 -14.63 -11.08
C ALA A 29 -3.87 -13.63 -12.07
N SER A 30 -2.65 -13.93 -12.52
CA SER A 30 -2.00 -13.21 -13.62
C SER A 30 -2.81 -13.47 -14.89
N LYS A 31 -3.71 -12.55 -15.25
CA LYS A 31 -4.25 -12.53 -16.62
C LYS A 31 -3.15 -12.04 -17.56
N SER A 32 -3.09 -12.59 -18.76
CA SER A 32 -2.26 -12.05 -19.83
C SER A 32 -2.58 -10.57 -19.99
N PHE A 33 -1.57 -9.73 -19.85
CA PHE A 33 -1.74 -8.29 -19.99
C PHE A 33 -1.79 -7.94 -21.48
N GLU A 34 -2.94 -7.47 -21.93
CA GLU A 34 -3.10 -6.96 -23.28
C GLU A 34 -3.03 -5.43 -23.26
N LEU A 35 -1.96 -4.89 -23.85
CA LEU A 35 -1.77 -3.46 -24.00
C LEU A 35 -2.67 -2.94 -25.13
N THR A 36 -3.84 -2.41 -24.78
CA THR A 36 -4.72 -1.76 -25.76
C THR A 36 -4.11 -0.46 -26.26
N ASP A 37 -4.44 -0.08 -27.50
CA ASP A 37 -3.92 1.15 -28.10
C ASP A 37 -4.33 2.42 -27.34
N ASP A 38 -5.55 2.45 -26.79
CA ASP A 38 -6.00 3.58 -25.98
C ASP A 38 -5.23 3.67 -24.66
N PHE A 39 -4.92 2.53 -24.03
CA PHE A 39 -4.08 2.53 -22.84
C PHE A 39 -2.64 2.95 -23.16
N ALA A 40 -2.09 2.47 -24.28
CA ALA A 40 -0.78 2.90 -24.76
C ALA A 40 -0.72 4.42 -25.00
N LYS A 41 -1.77 5.02 -25.59
CA LYS A 41 -1.88 6.48 -25.77
C LYS A 41 -1.92 7.22 -24.44
N GLN A 42 -2.70 6.75 -23.46
CA GLN A 42 -2.76 7.36 -22.12
C GLN A 42 -1.40 7.33 -21.41
N LEU A 43 -0.64 6.25 -21.63
CA LEU A 43 0.70 6.10 -21.11
C LEU A 43 1.76 6.90 -21.90
N GLY A 44 1.39 7.47 -23.06
CA GLY A 44 2.31 8.20 -23.93
C GLY A 44 3.35 7.28 -24.59
N LEU A 45 2.98 6.04 -24.89
CA LEU A 45 3.83 5.07 -25.59
C LEU A 45 3.73 5.35 -27.10
N THR A 46 4.73 6.06 -27.63
CA THR A 46 4.69 6.63 -28.98
C THR A 46 5.23 5.71 -30.07
N THR A 47 6.13 4.80 -29.71
CA THR A 47 6.79 3.88 -30.65
C THR A 47 6.41 2.43 -30.36
N ALA A 48 6.63 1.54 -31.34
CA ALA A 48 6.47 0.10 -31.14
C ALA A 48 7.41 -0.43 -30.03
N GLN A 49 8.62 0.14 -29.93
CA GLN A 49 9.56 -0.20 -28.87
C GLN A 49 9.06 0.23 -27.49
N ASP A 50 8.50 1.44 -27.35
CA ASP A 50 7.94 1.91 -26.07
C ASP A 50 6.82 0.96 -25.58
N LYS A 51 6.00 0.45 -26.49
CA LYS A 51 4.94 -0.53 -26.20
C LYS A 51 5.53 -1.86 -25.73
N ALA A 52 6.53 -2.40 -26.44
CA ALA A 52 7.19 -3.67 -26.09
C ALA A 52 7.93 -3.59 -24.74
N ASP A 53 8.63 -2.48 -24.50
CA ASP A 53 9.32 -2.19 -23.23
C ASP A 53 8.33 -2.12 -22.07
N TYR A 54 7.16 -1.49 -22.27
CA TYR A 54 6.11 -1.42 -21.26
C TYR A 54 5.52 -2.79 -20.91
N VAL A 55 5.25 -3.63 -21.92
CA VAL A 55 4.77 -5.01 -21.68
C VAL A 55 5.80 -5.79 -20.87
N THR A 56 7.08 -5.72 -21.25
CA THR A 56 8.18 -6.37 -20.52
C THR A 56 8.28 -5.85 -19.08
N TYR A 57 8.17 -4.53 -18.88
CA TYR A 57 8.14 -3.92 -17.56
C TYR A 57 6.96 -4.42 -16.72
N TYR A 58 5.76 -4.47 -17.31
CA TYR A 58 4.55 -4.92 -16.63
C TYR A 58 4.65 -6.39 -16.20
N GLU A 59 5.13 -7.27 -17.07
CA GLU A 59 5.31 -8.69 -16.76
C GLU A 59 6.26 -8.89 -15.58
N LYS A 60 7.41 -8.20 -15.58
CA LYS A 60 8.34 -8.23 -14.44
C LYS A 60 7.73 -7.64 -13.18
N SER A 61 6.93 -6.58 -13.30
CA SER A 61 6.22 -5.99 -12.16
C SER A 61 5.17 -6.95 -11.59
N ALA A 62 4.47 -7.70 -12.43
CA ALA A 62 3.51 -8.71 -12.01
C ALA A 62 4.21 -9.84 -11.25
N GLN A 63 5.35 -10.33 -11.76
CA GLN A 63 6.18 -11.33 -11.07
C GLN A 63 6.68 -10.81 -9.71
N LEU A 64 7.11 -9.54 -9.63
CA LEU A 64 7.51 -8.92 -8.36
C LEU A 64 6.34 -8.87 -7.37
N ASN A 65 5.15 -8.48 -7.83
CA ASN A 65 3.95 -8.41 -6.99
C ASN A 65 3.48 -9.79 -6.50
N GLN A 66 3.83 -10.86 -7.21
CA GLN A 66 3.55 -12.25 -6.85
C GLN A 66 4.74 -12.96 -6.19
N SER A 67 5.82 -12.24 -5.88
CA SER A 67 7.00 -12.83 -5.25
C SER A 67 6.71 -13.30 -3.81
N PRO A 68 7.46 -14.28 -3.29
CA PRO A 68 7.27 -14.77 -1.91
C PRO A 68 7.37 -13.67 -0.84
N LEU A 69 8.24 -12.68 -1.07
CA LEU A 69 8.42 -11.57 -0.12
C LEU A 69 7.23 -10.61 -0.16
N THR A 70 6.72 -10.29 -1.36
CA THR A 70 5.46 -9.53 -1.49
C THR A 70 4.29 -10.27 -0.86
N PHE A 71 4.17 -11.58 -1.11
CA PHE A 71 3.18 -12.44 -0.49
C PHE A 71 3.22 -12.34 1.04
N LEU A 72 4.42 -12.42 1.63
CA LEU A 72 4.61 -12.29 3.07
C LEU A 72 4.15 -10.93 3.59
N PHE A 73 4.62 -9.83 2.98
CA PHE A 73 4.24 -8.48 3.41
C PHE A 73 2.73 -8.27 3.37
N VAL A 74 2.09 -8.58 2.24
CA VAL A 74 0.64 -8.36 2.06
C VAL A 74 -0.17 -9.24 3.01
N SER A 75 0.27 -10.49 3.25
CA SER A 75 -0.36 -11.38 4.23
C SER A 75 -0.28 -10.81 5.65
N LEU A 76 0.89 -10.31 6.06
CA LEU A 76 1.08 -9.69 7.38
C LEU A 76 0.24 -8.42 7.54
N ILE A 77 0.16 -7.59 6.50
CA ILE A 77 -0.67 -6.38 6.49
C ILE A 77 -2.15 -6.75 6.64
N LEU A 78 -2.62 -7.77 5.91
CA LEU A 78 -3.99 -8.28 6.02
C LEU A 78 -4.29 -8.82 7.42
N ILE A 79 -3.38 -9.61 8.00
CA ILE A 79 -3.53 -10.14 9.36
C ILE A 79 -3.61 -9.00 10.37
N ALA A 80 -2.75 -7.98 10.26
CA ALA A 80 -2.77 -6.81 11.15
C ALA A 80 -4.06 -5.99 11.00
N LEU A 81 -4.58 -5.88 9.77
CA LEU A 81 -5.86 -5.24 9.49
C LEU A 81 -7.01 -6.02 10.14
N LEU A 82 -7.09 -7.34 9.93
CA LEU A 82 -8.09 -8.21 10.52
C LEU A 82 -8.03 -8.21 12.05
N ALA A 83 -6.83 -8.22 12.64
CA ALA A 83 -6.64 -8.07 14.08
C ALA A 83 -7.23 -6.74 14.57
N THR A 84 -7.01 -5.65 13.83
CA THR A 84 -7.61 -4.34 14.17
C THR A 84 -9.14 -4.39 14.13
N PHE A 85 -9.73 -4.99 13.09
CA PHE A 85 -11.18 -5.20 13.04
C PHE A 85 -11.69 -6.05 14.21
N TYR A 86 -11.01 -7.15 14.52
CA TYR A 86 -11.37 -8.04 15.61
C TYR A 86 -11.38 -7.33 16.96
N PHE A 87 -10.29 -6.62 17.30
CA PHE A 87 -10.21 -5.91 18.58
C PHE A 87 -11.18 -4.73 18.66
N LEU A 88 -11.40 -4.03 17.55
CA LEU A 88 -12.29 -2.88 17.51
C LEU A 88 -13.77 -3.25 17.64
N PHE A 89 -14.22 -4.25 16.86
CA PHE A 89 -15.65 -4.57 16.74
C PHE A 89 -16.09 -5.75 17.61
N MET A 90 -15.28 -6.81 17.70
CA MET A 90 -15.65 -8.01 18.46
C MET A 90 -15.27 -7.90 19.94
N LYS A 91 -14.02 -7.53 20.24
CA LYS A 91 -13.55 -7.38 21.63
C LYS A 91 -13.90 -6.02 22.25
N GLN A 92 -14.21 -5.03 21.40
CA GLN A 92 -14.45 -3.65 21.83
C GLN A 92 -13.28 -3.08 22.67
N ASP A 93 -12.07 -3.58 22.42
CA ASP A 93 -10.83 -3.12 23.04
C ASP A 93 -10.15 -2.12 22.11
N LEU A 94 -10.48 -0.85 22.34
CA LEU A 94 -9.98 0.25 21.54
C LEU A 94 -8.46 0.45 21.67
N LEU A 95 -7.89 0.13 22.83
CA LEU A 95 -6.45 0.34 23.05
C LEU A 95 -5.65 -0.67 22.25
N THR A 96 -6.03 -1.95 22.31
CA THR A 96 -5.38 -2.99 21.49
C THR A 96 -5.62 -2.77 20.01
N ALA A 97 -6.82 -2.34 19.60
CA ALA A 97 -7.09 -1.96 18.22
C ALA A 97 -6.19 -0.85 17.71
N HIS A 98 -5.82 0.14 18.53
CA HIS A 98 -4.82 1.14 18.14
C HIS A 98 -3.45 0.52 17.91
N TYR A 99 -3.00 -0.36 18.79
CA TYR A 99 -1.68 -0.98 18.66
C TYR A 99 -1.58 -1.84 17.40
N THR A 100 -2.61 -2.66 17.13
CA THR A 100 -2.64 -3.46 15.90
C THR A 100 -2.70 -2.57 14.66
N TYR A 101 -3.43 -1.46 14.72
CA TYR A 101 -3.52 -0.52 13.60
C TYR A 101 -2.19 0.21 13.34
N MET A 102 -1.49 0.63 14.39
CA MET A 102 -0.14 1.20 14.25
C MET A 102 0.82 0.17 13.64
N GLY A 103 0.74 -1.10 14.05
CA GLY A 103 1.49 -2.18 13.42
C GLY A 103 1.18 -2.32 11.93
N GLN A 104 -0.10 -2.26 11.54
CA GLN A 104 -0.54 -2.30 10.14
C GLN A 104 0.03 -1.12 9.33
N ILE A 105 0.04 0.09 9.88
CA ILE A 105 0.62 1.28 9.23
C ILE A 105 2.13 1.08 8.99
N LEU A 106 2.87 0.65 10.02
CA LEU A 106 4.32 0.45 9.92
C LEU A 106 4.68 -0.64 8.91
N LEU A 107 3.95 -1.76 8.90
CA LEU A 107 4.11 -2.82 7.90
C LEU A 107 3.83 -2.32 6.49
N SER A 108 2.77 -1.53 6.30
CA SER A 108 2.42 -0.94 5.00
C SER A 108 3.48 0.03 4.51
N GLN A 109 4.06 0.81 5.42
CA GLN A 109 5.17 1.71 5.08
C GLN A 109 6.43 0.94 4.68
N ALA A 110 6.79 -0.11 5.43
CA ALA A 110 7.91 -0.97 5.09
C ALA A 110 7.71 -1.62 3.71
N PHE A 111 6.50 -2.11 3.43
CA PHE A 111 6.13 -2.68 2.14
C PHE A 111 6.19 -1.64 1.01
N SER A 112 5.80 -0.39 1.25
CA SER A 112 5.90 0.70 0.26
C SER A 112 7.37 0.99 -0.10
N CYS A 113 8.26 1.02 0.90
CA CYS A 113 9.69 1.15 0.67
C CYS A 113 10.24 -0.05 -0.12
N TYR A 114 9.85 -1.27 0.26
CA TYR A 114 10.25 -2.49 -0.46
C TYR A 114 9.85 -2.44 -1.93
N ASN A 115 8.59 -2.12 -2.25
CA ASN A 115 8.11 -2.02 -3.63
C ASN A 115 8.89 -0.98 -4.45
N TYR A 116 9.20 0.16 -3.84
CA TYR A 116 10.00 1.19 -4.50
C TYR A 116 11.41 0.68 -4.85
N PHE A 117 12.11 0.07 -3.90
CA PHE A 117 13.48 -0.41 -4.13
C PHE A 117 13.52 -1.63 -5.04
N ALA A 118 12.59 -2.57 -4.90
CA ALA A 118 12.52 -3.77 -5.73
C ALA A 118 12.01 -3.48 -7.15
N GLY A 119 11.15 -2.47 -7.33
CA GLY A 119 10.64 -2.05 -8.63
C GLY A 119 11.62 -1.21 -9.44
N ARG A 120 12.54 -0.49 -8.78
CA ARG A 120 13.53 0.38 -9.44
C ARG A 120 14.38 -0.31 -10.53
N PRO A 121 14.97 -1.48 -10.29
CA PRO A 121 15.71 -2.22 -11.32
C PRO A 121 14.88 -2.57 -12.56
N LEU A 122 13.55 -2.74 -12.40
CA LEU A 122 12.67 -3.10 -13.51
C LEU A 122 12.57 -2.00 -14.58
N LEU A 123 12.87 -0.74 -14.20
CA LEU A 123 12.89 0.41 -15.11
C LEU A 123 13.98 0.30 -16.18
N ALA A 124 14.96 -0.59 -16.01
CA ALA A 124 15.92 -0.93 -17.05
C ALA A 124 15.26 -1.60 -18.28
N SER A 125 14.01 -2.05 -18.17
CA SER A 125 13.22 -2.55 -19.30
C SER A 125 12.86 -1.45 -20.30
N PHE A 126 12.91 -0.17 -19.90
CA PHE A 126 12.69 0.95 -20.80
C PHE A 126 14.00 1.39 -21.45
N SER A 127 14.07 1.23 -22.77
CA SER A 127 15.14 1.74 -23.62
C SER A 127 15.06 3.27 -23.75
N ASN A 128 13.84 3.82 -23.74
CA ASN A 128 13.60 5.26 -23.81
C ASN A 128 13.92 5.95 -22.47
N PRO A 129 14.93 6.84 -22.42
CA PRO A 129 15.37 7.47 -21.17
C PRO A 129 14.30 8.40 -20.57
N SER A 130 13.48 9.05 -21.40
CA SER A 130 12.41 9.94 -20.94
C SER A 130 11.29 9.14 -20.27
N LEU A 131 10.90 7.99 -20.84
CA LEU A 131 9.92 7.10 -20.20
C LEU A 131 10.48 6.53 -18.90
N ARG A 132 11.72 6.03 -18.92
CA ARG A 132 12.39 5.53 -17.71
C ARG A 132 12.39 6.55 -16.57
N GLN A 133 12.74 7.80 -16.88
CA GLN A 133 12.73 8.89 -15.91
C GLN A 133 11.32 9.23 -15.40
N ARG A 134 10.31 9.20 -16.26
CA ARG A 134 8.90 9.43 -15.87
C ARG A 134 8.41 8.37 -14.88
N TYR A 135 8.68 7.09 -15.13
CA TYR A 135 8.29 6.02 -14.21
C TYR A 135 9.09 6.05 -12.89
N LEU A 136 10.37 6.45 -12.94
CA LEU A 136 11.16 6.70 -11.74
C LEU A 136 10.57 7.84 -10.89
N ALA A 137 10.21 8.96 -11.52
CA ALA A 137 9.58 10.08 -10.84
C ALA A 137 8.22 9.68 -10.24
N SER A 138 7.38 8.98 -11.02
CA SER A 138 6.07 8.49 -10.58
C SER A 138 6.17 7.59 -9.34
N SER A 139 7.06 6.59 -9.37
CA SER A 139 7.27 5.70 -8.22
C SER A 139 7.83 6.43 -6.98
N SER A 140 8.68 7.44 -7.18
CA SER A 140 9.20 8.28 -6.10
C SER A 140 8.10 9.13 -5.46
N ILE A 141 7.26 9.77 -6.28
CA ILE A 141 6.11 10.57 -5.83
C ILE A 141 5.12 9.68 -5.08
N ALA A 142 4.82 8.49 -5.60
CA ALA A 142 3.94 7.53 -4.93
C ALA A 142 4.47 7.15 -3.54
N LEU A 143 5.77 6.85 -3.41
CA LEU A 143 6.39 6.57 -2.11
C LEU A 143 6.27 7.76 -1.15
N LEU A 144 6.53 8.98 -1.61
CA LEU A 144 6.43 10.19 -0.78
C LEU A 144 5.00 10.42 -0.29
N LEU A 145 4.00 10.28 -1.17
CA LEU A 145 2.59 10.43 -0.81
C LEU A 145 2.15 9.38 0.20
N LEU A 146 2.50 8.11 -0.02
CA LEU A 146 2.21 7.03 0.92
C LEU A 146 2.90 7.24 2.26
N THR A 147 4.14 7.76 2.26
CA THR A 147 4.88 8.09 3.47
C THR A 147 4.21 9.21 4.25
N ALA A 148 3.81 10.30 3.58
CA ALA A 148 3.08 11.39 4.20
C ALA A 148 1.76 10.92 4.81
N LEU A 149 1.02 10.06 4.09
CA LEU A 149 -0.23 9.48 4.56
C LEU A 149 -0.02 8.56 5.77
N SER A 150 1.00 7.70 5.75
CA SER A 150 1.38 6.83 6.87
C SER A 150 1.71 7.66 8.12
N LEU A 151 2.48 8.73 7.98
CA LEU A 151 2.83 9.62 9.10
C LEU A 151 1.60 10.34 9.66
N LEU A 152 0.69 10.81 8.79
CA LEU A 152 -0.58 11.41 9.20
C LEU A 152 -1.42 10.42 10.01
N PHE A 153 -1.61 9.21 9.49
CA PHE A 153 -2.41 8.17 10.15
C PHE A 153 -1.80 7.77 11.48
N LEU A 154 -0.49 7.54 11.50
CA LEU A 154 0.25 7.18 12.70
C LEU A 154 0.16 8.29 13.75
N GLY A 155 0.33 9.56 13.35
CA GLY A 155 0.22 10.71 14.25
C GLY A 155 -1.16 10.83 14.90
N ILE A 156 -2.24 10.65 14.12
CA ILE A 156 -3.62 10.66 14.65
C ILE A 156 -3.81 9.53 15.67
N VAL A 157 -3.40 8.31 15.34
CA VAL A 157 -3.62 7.12 16.18
C VAL A 157 -2.77 7.17 17.43
N LEU A 158 -1.51 7.59 17.33
CA LEU A 158 -0.63 7.81 18.47
C LEU A 158 -1.23 8.84 19.44
N TYR A 159 -1.64 10.00 18.93
CA TYR A 159 -2.27 11.03 19.74
C TYR A 159 -3.51 10.51 20.49
N LYS A 160 -4.39 9.78 19.79
CA LYS A 160 -5.60 9.20 20.39
C LYS A 160 -5.27 8.11 21.41
N THR A 161 -4.24 7.30 21.16
CA THR A 161 -3.75 6.27 22.09
C THR A 161 -3.23 6.89 23.38
N LEU A 162 -2.37 7.91 23.29
CA LEU A 162 -1.83 8.60 24.45
C LEU A 162 -2.95 9.23 25.30
N ARG A 163 -3.95 9.84 24.67
CA ARG A 163 -5.10 10.42 25.39
C ARG A 163 -5.95 9.35 26.06
N LEU A 164 -6.16 8.20 25.41
CA LEU A 164 -6.91 7.07 25.97
C LEU A 164 -6.21 6.50 27.22
N ARG A 165 -4.89 6.26 27.14
CA ARG A 165 -4.11 5.77 28.28
C ARG A 165 -4.15 6.73 29.46
N LYS A 166 -4.01 8.04 29.21
CA LYS A 166 -4.11 9.07 30.26
C LYS A 166 -5.48 9.06 30.94
N ALA A 167 -6.56 8.81 30.20
CA ALA A 167 -7.90 8.73 30.77
C ALA A 167 -8.08 7.47 31.63
N GLN A 168 -7.56 6.32 31.17
CA GLN A 168 -7.61 5.06 31.93
C GLN A 168 -6.77 5.10 33.21
N ALA A 169 -5.63 5.78 33.21
CA ALA A 169 -4.79 5.92 34.40
C ALA A 169 -5.37 6.85 35.48
N ARG A 170 -6.43 7.62 35.16
CA ARG A 170 -7.11 8.55 36.06
C ARG A 170 -8.47 8.03 36.55
N ALA A 171 -8.91 6.88 36.04
CA ALA A 171 -10.16 6.22 36.38
C ALA A 171 -9.91 5.12 37.41
#